data_AF-A0AAE1W1Y8-F1
#
_entry.id   AF-A0AAE1W1Y8-F1
#
_cell.length_a   1.000
_cell.length_b   1.000
_cell.length_c   1.000
_cell.angle_alpha   90.00
_cell.angle_beta   90.00
_cell.angle_gamma   90.00
#
_symmetry.space_group_name_H-M   'P 1'
#
loop_
_entity.id
_entity.type
_entity.pdbx_description
1 polymer ?
#
loop_
_entity_poly.entity_id
_entity_poly.type
_entity_poly.pdbx_seq_one_letter_code
_entity_poly.pdbx_strand_id
1 'polypeptide(L)'
;MAMFWLVQGCQAGDSLVFHYSGHGSQQRDYTGDEVDGFDETLCPLDFETQGMIVDNEINATLVRPLPPGVKLHAIIDACHSGTVLDLPYLCRMDRFVIRGI
;
A
#
# COMPACT_ATOMS: atom_id res chain seq x y z
N MET A 1 -9.50 -9.06 9.63
CA MET A 1 -8.04 -8.81 9.67
C MET A 1 -7.78 -7.34 9.98
N ALA A 2 -6.61 -6.97 10.53
CA ALA A 2 -6.35 -5.64 11.12
C ALA A 2 -6.61 -4.45 10.17
N MET A 3 -6.32 -4.60 8.87
CA MET A 3 -6.61 -3.56 7.85
C MET A 3 -8.10 -3.23 7.75
N PHE A 4 -8.97 -4.26 7.72
CA PHE A 4 -10.42 -4.05 7.70
C PHE A 4 -10.90 -3.32 8.96
N TRP A 5 -10.37 -3.70 10.13
CA TRP A 5 -10.71 -3.05 11.39
C TRP A 5 -10.36 -1.56 11.38
N LEU A 6 -9.22 -1.18 10.77
CA LEU A 6 -8.77 0.21 10.70
C LEU A 6 -9.75 1.12 9.94
N VAL A 7 -10.38 0.61 8.88
CA VAL A 7 -11.33 1.38 8.05
C VAL A 7 -12.78 1.21 8.48
N GLN A 8 -13.07 0.26 9.37
CA GLN A 8 -14.43 -0.07 9.73
C GLN A 8 -15.10 1.09 10.50
N GLY A 9 -16.18 1.61 9.94
CA GLY A 9 -17.01 2.62 10.59
C GLY A 9 -16.43 4.04 10.59
N CYS A 10 -15.38 4.30 9.81
CA CYS A 10 -14.83 5.64 9.67
C CYS A 10 -15.85 6.61 9.06
N GLN A 11 -15.76 7.88 9.46
CA GLN A 11 -16.67 8.96 9.07
C GLN A 11 -15.88 10.16 8.57
N ALA A 12 -16.54 11.02 7.79
CA ALA A 12 -15.91 12.23 7.26
C ALA A 12 -15.27 13.06 8.39
N GLY A 13 -13.99 13.40 8.22
CA GLY A 13 -13.18 14.08 9.24
C GLY A 13 -12.19 13.18 9.97
N ASP A 14 -12.36 11.86 9.92
CA ASP A 14 -11.41 10.91 10.53
C ASP A 14 -10.04 10.94 9.82
N SER A 15 -9.00 10.71 10.61
CA SER A 15 -7.61 10.58 10.14
C SER A 15 -7.01 9.28 10.62
N LEU A 16 -6.76 8.38 9.68
CA LEU A 16 -6.22 7.05 9.90
C LEU A 16 -4.72 7.03 9.57
N VAL A 17 -3.99 6.14 10.24
CA VAL A 17 -2.58 5.87 9.94
C VAL A 17 -2.42 4.37 9.74
N PHE A 18 -1.84 3.99 8.61
CA PHE A 18 -1.37 2.63 8.34
C PHE A 18 0.14 2.68 8.16
N HIS A 19 0.87 1.89 8.94
CA HIS A 19 2.32 1.81 8.83
C HIS A 19 2.73 0.36 8.69
N TYR A 20 3.52 0.09 7.66
CA TYR A 20 4.14 -1.21 7.42
C TYR A 20 5.64 -1.02 7.22
N SER A 21 6.44 -1.84 7.89
CA SER A 21 7.88 -1.93 7.68
C SER A 21 8.25 -3.41 7.63
N GLY A 22 8.92 -3.83 6.55
CA GLY A 22 9.19 -5.23 6.29
C GLY A 22 9.58 -5.54 4.86
N HIS A 23 9.42 -6.79 4.45
CA HIS A 23 9.70 -7.21 3.08
C HIS A 23 8.53 -6.88 2.16
N GLY A 24 8.86 -6.23 1.05
CA GLY A 24 7.98 -6.16 -0.11
C GLY A 24 8.61 -6.94 -1.25
N SER A 25 7.77 -7.54 -2.08
CA SER A 25 8.16 -8.34 -3.24
C SER A 25 7.28 -7.98 -4.43
N GLN A 26 7.50 -8.67 -5.54
CA GLN A 26 6.59 -8.66 -6.69
C GLN A 26 6.16 -10.09 -7.01
N GLN A 27 4.95 -10.24 -7.51
CA GLN A 27 4.47 -11.48 -8.11
C GLN A 27 3.93 -11.20 -9.50
N ARG A 28 3.81 -12.23 -10.33
CA ARG A 28 3.26 -12.05 -11.67
C ARG A 28 1.79 -11.66 -11.57
N ASP A 29 1.43 -10.57 -12.25
CA ASP A 29 0.04 -10.15 -12.40
C ASP A 29 -0.69 -11.13 -13.33
N TYR A 30 -1.87 -11.58 -12.89
CA TYR A 30 -2.76 -12.47 -13.64
C TYR A 30 -4.06 -11.79 -14.10
N THR A 31 -4.35 -10.58 -13.62
CA THR A 31 -5.50 -9.75 -13.97
C THR A 31 -5.18 -8.79 -15.13
N GLY A 32 -3.91 -8.42 -15.31
CA GLY A 32 -3.41 -7.60 -16.41
C GLY A 32 -3.71 -6.11 -16.24
N ASP A 33 -3.90 -5.66 -15.00
CA ASP A 33 -4.08 -4.27 -14.62
C ASP A 33 -2.76 -3.53 -14.40
N GLU A 34 -1.65 -4.25 -14.18
CA GLU A 34 -0.33 -3.64 -14.00
C GLU A 34 0.45 -3.47 -15.30
N VAL A 35 1.06 -2.29 -15.47
CA VAL A 35 1.72 -1.88 -16.72
C VAL A 35 3.00 -2.68 -16.98
N ASP A 36 3.71 -3.07 -15.92
CA ASP A 36 4.91 -3.89 -16.01
C ASP A 36 4.61 -5.40 -15.90
N GLY A 37 3.35 -5.76 -15.63
CA GLY A 37 2.87 -7.14 -15.50
C GLY A 37 3.21 -7.81 -14.17
N PHE A 38 3.48 -7.05 -13.12
CA PHE A 38 3.74 -7.57 -11.77
C PHE A 38 2.92 -6.83 -10.71
N ASP A 39 2.25 -7.58 -9.83
CA ASP A 39 1.65 -7.02 -8.62
C ASP A 39 2.75 -6.76 -7.58
N GLU A 40 2.70 -5.62 -6.91
CA GLU A 40 3.44 -5.38 -5.68
C GLU A 40 2.83 -6.14 -4.51
N THR A 41 3.69 -6.65 -3.62
CA THR A 41 3.23 -7.41 -2.47
C THR A 41 3.91 -7.01 -1.17
N LEU A 42 3.17 -7.14 -0.07
CA LEU A 42 3.73 -7.18 1.28
C LEU A 42 3.90 -8.63 1.72
N CYS A 43 4.97 -8.93 2.44
CA CYS A 43 5.24 -10.28 2.94
C CYS A 43 4.93 -10.35 4.45
N PRO A 44 3.81 -10.99 4.86
CA PRO A 44 3.58 -11.36 6.25
C PRO A 44 4.62 -12.36 6.77
N LEU A 45 4.63 -12.62 8.08
CA LEU A 45 5.54 -13.58 8.69
C LEU A 45 5.39 -15.00 8.12
N ASP A 46 4.17 -15.39 7.78
CA ASP A 46 3.77 -16.72 7.33
C ASP A 46 3.60 -16.81 5.81
N PHE A 47 4.18 -15.87 5.05
CA PHE A 47 3.99 -15.76 3.60
C PHE A 47 4.39 -17.02 2.82
N GLU A 48 5.35 -17.80 3.31
CA GLU A 48 5.74 -19.08 2.68
C GLU A 48 4.62 -20.12 2.69
N THR A 49 3.68 -20.02 3.64
CA THR A 49 2.58 -20.98 3.82
C THR A 49 1.20 -20.40 3.51
N GLN A 50 0.99 -19.09 3.74
CA GLN A 50 -0.27 -18.39 3.53
C GLN A 50 -0.27 -17.46 2.32
N GLY A 51 0.89 -17.25 1.69
CA GLY A 51 1.05 -16.34 0.56
C GLY A 51 1.36 -14.91 0.98
N MET A 52 1.69 -14.09 -0.02
CA MET A 52 1.91 -12.65 0.14
C MET A 52 0.58 -11.90 0.03
N ILE A 53 0.54 -10.66 0.52
CA ILE A 53 -0.64 -9.79 0.37
C ILE A 53 -0.39 -8.89 -0.84
N VAL A 54 -1.20 -9.02 -1.88
CA VAL A 54 -1.11 -8.23 -3.11
C VAL A 54 -1.70 -6.83 -2.92
N ASP A 55 -1.11 -5.83 -3.57
CA ASP A 55 -1.57 -4.45 -3.70
C ASP A 55 -3.08 -4.32 -3.95
N ASN A 56 -3.64 -5.12 -4.84
CA ASN A 56 -5.05 -5.18 -5.17
C ASN A 56 -5.93 -5.48 -3.94
N GLU A 57 -5.48 -6.38 -3.06
CA GLU A 57 -6.15 -6.70 -1.79
C GLU A 57 -6.00 -5.55 -0.77
N ILE A 58 -4.82 -4.93 -0.73
CA ILE A 58 -4.53 -3.78 0.14
C ILE A 58 -5.41 -2.60 -0.27
N ASN A 59 -5.50 -2.28 -1.55
CA ASN A 59 -6.34 -1.22 -2.10
C ASN A 59 -7.82 -1.50 -1.85
N ALA A 60 -8.29 -2.72 -2.10
CA ALA A 60 -9.67 -3.13 -1.84
C ALA A 60 -10.06 -3.04 -0.35
N THR A 61 -9.10 -3.22 0.56
CA THR A 61 -9.35 -3.19 2.01
C THR A 61 -9.15 -1.81 2.63
N LEU A 62 -8.11 -1.07 2.23
CA LEU A 62 -7.72 0.19 2.87
C LEU A 62 -8.14 1.45 2.11
N VAL A 63 -8.27 1.39 0.79
CA VAL A 63 -8.45 2.59 -0.06
C VAL A 63 -9.88 2.69 -0.57
N ARG A 64 -10.37 1.69 -1.31
CA ARG A 64 -11.71 1.70 -1.93
C ARG A 64 -12.85 1.90 -0.92
N PRO A 65 -12.81 1.37 0.32
CA PRO A 65 -13.91 1.51 1.27
C PRO A 65 -14.00 2.88 1.95
N LEU A 66 -12.99 3.75 1.83
CA LEU A 66 -12.96 4.99 2.58
C LEU A 66 -14.06 5.96 2.09
N PRO A 67 -14.93 6.47 2.99
CA PRO A 67 -15.93 7.45 2.61
C PRO A 67 -15.27 8.82 2.36
N PRO A 68 -15.90 9.67 1.54
CA PRO A 68 -15.42 11.02 1.29
C PRO A 68 -15.18 11.80 2.59
N GLY A 69 -14.04 12.47 2.67
CA GLY A 69 -13.65 13.27 3.83
C GLY A 69 -12.81 12.53 4.88
N VAL A 70 -12.60 11.22 4.74
CA VAL A 70 -11.61 10.48 5.54
C VAL A 70 -10.23 10.65 4.93
N LYS A 71 -9.21 10.74 5.79
CA LYS A 71 -7.79 10.78 5.36
C LYS A 71 -7.06 9.55 5.87
N LEU A 72 -6.48 8.78 4.96
CA LEU A 72 -5.56 7.70 5.31
C LEU A 72 -4.12 8.14 5.01
N HIS A 73 -3.27 8.10 6.03
CA HIS A 73 -1.83 8.26 5.89
C HIS A 73 -1.20 6.87 5.91
N ALA A 74 -0.82 6.37 4.74
CA ALA A 74 -0.13 5.10 4.61
C ALA A 74 1.37 5.33 4.45
N ILE A 75 2.16 4.71 5.31
CA ILE A 75 3.62 4.78 5.32
C ILE A 75 4.13 3.35 5.12
N ILE A 76 4.80 3.11 3.99
CA ILE A 76 5.30 1.79 3.63
C ILE A 76 6.82 1.87 3.52
N ASP A 77 7.51 1.22 4.45
CA ASP A 77 8.96 1.04 4.45
C ASP A 77 9.29 -0.39 4.01
N ALA A 78 9.26 -0.59 2.69
CA ALA A 78 9.53 -1.86 2.05
C ALA A 78 10.12 -1.66 0.65
N CYS A 79 10.81 -2.68 0.13
CA CYS A 79 11.16 -2.73 -1.30
C CYS A 79 9.89 -2.87 -2.14
N HIS A 80 9.91 -2.41 -3.40
CA HIS A 80 8.76 -2.49 -4.31
C HIS A 80 7.47 -1.89 -3.71
N SER A 81 7.58 -0.76 -3.00
CA SER A 81 6.45 -0.12 -2.30
C SER A 81 5.81 1.05 -3.05
N GLY A 82 6.33 1.42 -4.21
CA GLY A 82 5.94 2.64 -4.92
C GLY A 82 4.48 2.67 -5.38
N THR A 83 3.93 1.49 -5.66
CA THR A 83 2.59 1.27 -6.22
C THR A 83 1.72 0.35 -5.37
N VAL A 84 2.17 -0.09 -4.19
CA VAL A 84 1.51 -1.05 -3.28
C VAL A 84 0.10 -0.68 -2.78
N LEU A 85 -0.42 0.50 -3.15
CA LEU A 85 -1.75 0.99 -2.83
C LEU A 85 -2.58 1.31 -4.08
N ASP A 86 -2.10 1.07 -5.29
CA ASP A 86 -2.74 1.37 -6.59
C ASP A 86 -3.35 2.77 -6.66
N LEU A 87 -2.59 3.77 -6.21
CA LEU A 87 -3.08 5.14 -6.22
C LEU A 87 -2.96 5.74 -7.63
N PRO A 88 -3.99 6.45 -8.12
CA PRO A 88 -4.00 6.99 -9.48
C PRO A 88 -3.03 8.16 -9.69
N TYR A 89 -2.47 8.73 -8.61
CA TYR A 89 -1.58 9.88 -8.66
C TYR A 89 -0.28 9.58 -7.93
N LEU A 90 0.84 9.70 -8.66
CA LEU A 90 2.18 9.55 -8.12
C LEU A 90 2.87 10.91 -8.05
N CYS A 91 3.30 11.29 -6.84
CA CYS A 91 4.19 12.43 -6.65
C CYS A 91 5.61 11.92 -6.40
N ARG A 92 6.56 12.27 -7.27
CA ARG A 92 7.99 12.01 -7.05
C ARG A 92 8.62 13.27 -6.49
N MET A 93 9.18 13.17 -5.29
CA MET A 93 10.00 14.24 -4.73
C MET A 93 11.45 14.02 -5.16
N ASP A 94 11.98 14.95 -5.96
CA ASP A 94 13.40 14.94 -6.30
C ASP A 94 14.22 15.10 -5.02
N ARG A 95 15.26 14.28 -4.86
CA ARG A 95 16.21 14.48 -3.77
C ARG A 95 16.85 15.85 -3.95
N PHE A 96 16.58 16.78 -3.03
CA PHE A 96 17.55 17.82 -2.75
C PHE A 96 18.82 17.10 -2.29
N VAL A 97 19.79 16.98 -3.20
CA VAL A 97 21.15 16.65 -2.82
C VAL A 97 21.61 17.79 -1.93
N ILE A 98 21.58 17.59 -0.62
CA ILE A 98 22.35 18.40 0.29
C ILE A 98 23.81 18.07 -0.07
N ARG A 99 24.37 18.84 -1.01
CA ARG A 99 25.81 18.78 -1.29
C ARG A 99 26.50 19.06 0.04
N GLY A 100 27.36 18.12 0.42
CA GLY A 100 27.92 17.95 1.75
C GLY A 100 28.31 19.22 2.48
N ILE A 101 28.08 19.16 3.79
CA ILE A 101 29.02 19.70 4.77
C ILE A 101 30.31 18.87 4.65
#